data_AF-A0A9P1G8N0-F1
#
_entry.id   AF-A0A9P1G8N0-F1
#
_cell.length_a   1.000
_cell.length_b   1.000
_cell.length_c   1.000
_cell.angle_alpha   90.00
_cell.angle_beta   90.00
_cell.angle_gamma   90.00
#
_symmetry.space_group_name_H-M   'P 1'
#
loop_
_entity.id
_entity.type
_entity.pdbx_description
1 polymer ?
#
loop_
_entity_poly.entity_id
_entity_poly.type
_entity_poly.pdbx_seq_one_letter_code
_entity_poly.pdbx_strand_id
1 'polypeptide(L)'
;MSRGYGHGPYYGKGKGGKGGQHHDNHYGEGPQITVSSLRAGETVDVFHRYRQDPNGYFMVQHRTSGVMHPSVGKTDGWTTARVNENWDAQYYNPHDYQTWVEIQWTHPLWYNRRGHRLDVKNPSMVTQRVMPEQVRRGKSEAQRPPQLSLFHLRWGGEQPVNPVTEGAGGWGATGSNPSDNYINAWEDVVFRMLGPNYEIISAFIQNSDELGKLAPALLRHLLKGQHVAACYFMWPIAFQDGHEFPAYVRREKLIELMVQMEAAGIPSRFPHESHLYKIFASKEWTAQMCLHPLLKVPLTTMVARQAVATDPSKAAIEAMNALKNLADARASWNRQLGQPEKPYPNKGVAKLGWSWEAMDVQAWKNKQELERALVSLVEQPGSMVDQIFVQEWVDFEVEMRHFFVEVDLHDRSTWKPKYIVYTVFKSRDDGCFRDFDKYDRQTAIGMTFQNDDAAMADAEKQAEELCGRWLQWLQAQTHTMPTVVRMDIMARRIGPGKAAVATGELTELGGCFLGWPQGPSTVFSAMVRSCFKNTANLAPY
;
A
#
# COMPACT_ATOMS: atom_id res chain seq x y z
N MET A 1 -16.79 -1.85 -41.28
CA MET A 1 -15.40 -1.68 -40.82
C MET A 1 -15.17 -2.65 -39.67
N SER A 2 -14.48 -3.75 -39.97
CA SER A 2 -14.24 -4.92 -39.13
C SER A 2 -13.34 -4.58 -37.94
N ARG A 3 -13.87 -4.68 -36.72
CA ARG A 3 -13.07 -4.62 -35.48
C ARG A 3 -12.50 -6.00 -35.20
N GLY A 4 -11.18 -6.08 -35.10
CA GLY A 4 -10.44 -7.30 -34.78
C GLY A 4 -10.78 -7.81 -33.38
N TYR A 5 -10.84 -9.13 -33.25
CA TYR A 5 -10.97 -9.85 -32.00
C TYR A 5 -9.79 -9.51 -31.08
N GLY A 6 -10.13 -9.04 -29.87
CA GLY A 6 -9.16 -8.68 -28.84
C GLY A 6 -8.38 -9.89 -28.35
N HIS A 7 -7.07 -9.69 -28.16
CA HIS A 7 -6.22 -10.55 -27.37
C HIS A 7 -6.82 -10.74 -25.97
N GLY A 8 -6.87 -12.00 -25.50
CA GLY A 8 -7.33 -12.34 -24.15
C GLY A 8 -6.51 -11.64 -23.05
N PRO A 9 -7.02 -11.62 -21.80
CA PRO A 9 -6.34 -10.96 -20.70
C PRO A 9 -4.92 -11.53 -20.51
N TYR A 10 -3.96 -10.61 -20.44
CA TYR A 10 -2.52 -10.82 -20.40
C TYR A 10 -2.07 -11.90 -19.40
N TYR A 11 -1.77 -13.10 -19.89
CA TYR A 11 -0.63 -13.86 -19.39
C TYR A 11 0.57 -13.39 -20.21
N GLY A 12 1.46 -12.60 -19.60
CA GLY A 12 2.67 -12.14 -20.25
C GLY A 12 3.47 -13.34 -20.79
N LYS A 13 3.63 -13.41 -22.11
CA LYS A 13 4.64 -14.27 -22.74
C LYS A 13 6.02 -13.75 -22.31
N GLY A 14 6.56 -14.28 -21.22
CA GLY A 14 7.97 -14.13 -20.89
C GLY A 14 8.80 -14.69 -22.03
N LYS A 15 9.56 -13.83 -22.72
CA LYS A 15 10.60 -14.29 -23.63
C LYS A 15 11.64 -15.05 -22.80
N GLY A 16 11.94 -16.28 -23.21
CA GLY A 16 12.83 -17.19 -22.50
C GLY A 16 14.19 -16.58 -22.20
N GLY A 17 14.42 -16.25 -20.93
CA GLY A 17 15.74 -16.18 -20.34
C GLY A 17 16.15 -17.59 -19.91
N LYS A 18 17.26 -18.09 -20.45
CA LYS A 18 17.84 -19.37 -20.03
C LYS A 18 18.42 -19.23 -18.62
N GLY A 19 18.05 -20.16 -17.74
CA GLY A 19 18.83 -20.50 -16.55
C GLY A 19 18.51 -19.68 -15.30
N GLY A 20 17.38 -19.97 -14.66
CA GLY A 20 17.14 -19.64 -13.25
C GLY A 20 16.43 -20.81 -12.59
N GLN A 21 16.99 -21.35 -11.52
CA GLN A 21 16.38 -22.43 -10.74
C GLN A 21 15.00 -21.96 -10.26
N HIS A 22 13.95 -22.66 -10.72
CA HIS A 22 12.61 -22.51 -10.18
C HIS A 22 12.64 -23.03 -8.74
N HIS A 23 12.65 -22.11 -7.78
CA HIS A 23 12.25 -22.46 -6.43
C HIS A 23 10.76 -22.77 -6.45
N ASP A 24 10.42 -24.04 -6.32
CA ASP A 24 9.09 -24.54 -6.00
C ASP A 24 8.68 -24.00 -4.63
N ASN A 25 8.19 -22.76 -4.63
CA ASN A 25 7.42 -22.27 -3.50
C ASN A 25 6.16 -23.12 -3.45
N HIS A 26 6.00 -23.89 -2.37
CA HIS A 26 4.75 -24.56 -1.97
C HIS A 26 3.63 -23.52 -1.84
N TYR A 27 3.04 -23.13 -2.96
CA TYR A 27 1.76 -22.44 -2.99
C TYR A 27 0.69 -23.52 -2.81
N GLY A 28 -0.22 -23.31 -1.85
CA GLY A 28 -1.33 -24.23 -1.61
C GLY A 28 -2.09 -24.55 -2.90
N GLU A 29 -2.68 -25.75 -2.96
CA GLU A 29 -3.51 -26.17 -4.08
C GLU A 29 -4.52 -25.06 -4.41
N GLY A 30 -4.58 -24.65 -5.67
CA GLY A 30 -5.55 -23.65 -6.12
C GLY A 30 -6.99 -24.10 -5.86
N PRO A 31 -7.98 -23.20 -6.04
CA PRO A 31 -9.37 -23.53 -5.81
C PRO A 31 -9.79 -24.76 -6.64
N GLN A 32 -10.41 -25.74 -5.97
CA GLN A 32 -10.78 -27.01 -6.59
C GLN A 32 -11.94 -26.84 -7.60
N ILE A 33 -11.84 -27.56 -8.72
CA ILE A 33 -12.92 -27.67 -9.71
C ILE A 33 -13.97 -28.63 -9.17
N THR A 34 -15.21 -28.15 -8.98
CA THR A 34 -16.30 -28.95 -8.41
C THR A 34 -17.31 -29.44 -9.45
N VAL A 35 -17.21 -28.98 -10.71
CA VAL A 35 -18.11 -29.34 -11.81
C VAL A 35 -17.37 -30.19 -12.82
N SER A 36 -17.92 -31.36 -13.17
CA SER A 36 -17.32 -32.25 -14.18
C SER A 36 -17.78 -31.91 -15.60
N SER A 37 -19.01 -31.47 -15.76
CA SER A 37 -19.59 -31.03 -17.04
C SER A 37 -20.72 -30.03 -16.80
N LEU A 38 -21.08 -29.26 -17.83
CA LEU A 38 -22.16 -28.28 -17.84
C LEU A 38 -22.90 -28.33 -19.18
N ARG A 39 -24.22 -28.11 -19.17
CA ARG A 39 -25.02 -28.10 -20.39
C ARG A 39 -25.38 -26.67 -20.81
N ALA A 40 -25.42 -26.42 -22.12
CA ALA A 40 -25.94 -25.17 -22.65
C ALA A 40 -27.37 -24.90 -22.12
N GLY A 41 -27.61 -23.68 -21.68
CA GLY A 41 -28.86 -23.24 -21.06
C GLY A 41 -28.99 -23.52 -19.57
N GLU A 42 -28.09 -24.30 -18.96
CA GLU A 42 -28.07 -24.58 -17.53
C GLU A 42 -27.88 -23.28 -16.73
N THR A 43 -28.64 -23.11 -15.64
CA THR A 43 -28.45 -21.98 -14.72
C THR A 43 -27.50 -22.40 -13.61
N VAL A 44 -26.45 -21.61 -13.41
CA VAL A 44 -25.37 -21.85 -12.45
C VAL A 44 -25.13 -20.61 -11.59
N ASP A 45 -24.57 -20.83 -10.41
CA ASP A 45 -23.94 -19.75 -9.66
C ASP A 45 -22.50 -19.59 -10.17
N VAL A 46 -22.09 -18.35 -10.43
CA VAL A 46 -20.76 -18.00 -10.93
C VAL A 46 -20.16 -16.91 -10.06
N PHE A 47 -18.91 -17.11 -9.66
CA PHE A 47 -18.15 -16.14 -8.89
C PHE A 47 -17.55 -15.10 -9.82
N HIS A 48 -18.16 -13.91 -9.85
CA HIS A 48 -17.64 -12.77 -10.60
C HIS A 48 -16.35 -12.25 -9.96
N ARG A 49 -15.35 -11.92 -10.79
CA ARG A 49 -14.11 -11.26 -10.38
C ARG A 49 -13.89 -10.03 -11.22
N TYR A 50 -13.84 -8.86 -10.61
CA TYR A 50 -13.75 -7.59 -11.32
C TYR A 50 -12.53 -7.48 -12.22
N ARG A 51 -11.38 -7.97 -11.74
CA ARG A 51 -10.14 -8.03 -12.52
C ARG A 51 -10.27 -8.78 -13.85
N GLN A 52 -11.13 -9.80 -13.91
CA GLN A 52 -11.31 -10.62 -15.12
C GLN A 52 -12.27 -9.97 -16.13
N ASP A 53 -13.01 -8.93 -15.73
CA ASP A 53 -13.86 -8.18 -16.64
C ASP A 53 -13.02 -7.15 -17.42
N PRO A 54 -12.84 -7.32 -18.74
CA PRO A 54 -11.99 -6.43 -19.54
C PRO A 54 -12.51 -5.00 -19.63
N ASN A 55 -13.78 -4.78 -19.30
CA ASN A 55 -14.43 -3.46 -19.31
C ASN A 55 -14.66 -2.90 -17.90
N GLY A 56 -14.31 -3.66 -16.86
CA GLY A 56 -14.42 -3.26 -15.47
C GLY A 56 -15.86 -2.99 -15.03
N TYR A 57 -16.78 -3.90 -15.33
CA TYR A 57 -18.14 -3.85 -14.77
C TYR A 57 -18.24 -4.55 -13.41
N PHE A 58 -19.11 -4.02 -12.56
CA PHE A 58 -19.42 -4.58 -11.25
C PHE A 58 -20.92 -4.53 -10.99
N MET A 59 -21.39 -5.36 -10.06
CA MET A 59 -22.81 -5.54 -9.78
C MET A 59 -23.30 -4.53 -8.76
N VAL A 60 -24.46 -3.92 -9.01
CA VAL A 60 -25.14 -3.08 -8.02
C VAL A 60 -26.53 -3.61 -7.70
N GLN A 61 -27.01 -3.35 -6.48
CA GLN A 61 -28.38 -3.68 -6.07
C GLN A 61 -29.39 -2.65 -6.57
N HIS A 62 -29.02 -1.37 -6.53
CA HIS A 62 -29.87 -0.25 -6.97
C HIS A 62 -29.18 0.54 -8.08
N ARG A 63 -29.96 1.06 -9.03
CA ARG A 63 -29.43 1.88 -10.14
C ARG A 63 -28.67 3.11 -9.63
N THR A 64 -29.16 3.71 -8.55
CA THR A 64 -28.53 4.88 -7.93
C THR A 64 -27.11 4.59 -7.42
N SER A 65 -26.85 3.38 -6.92
CA SER A 65 -25.51 2.97 -6.46
C SER A 65 -24.49 2.85 -7.60
N GLY A 66 -24.94 2.65 -8.83
CA GLY A 66 -24.07 2.60 -10.01
C GLY A 66 -23.92 3.95 -10.72
N VAL A 67 -25.00 4.73 -10.79
CA VAL A 67 -25.01 6.02 -11.53
C VAL A 67 -24.45 7.17 -10.71
N MET A 68 -24.68 7.19 -9.40
CA MET A 68 -24.21 8.27 -8.53
C MET A 68 -22.78 7.99 -8.05
N HIS A 69 -22.04 9.07 -7.77
CA HIS A 69 -20.71 9.00 -7.16
C HIS A 69 -20.74 9.37 -5.66
N PRO A 70 -20.08 8.58 -4.79
CA PRO A 70 -19.28 7.40 -5.14
C PRO A 70 -20.15 6.23 -5.59
N SER A 71 -19.71 5.53 -6.63
CA SER A 71 -20.41 4.33 -7.10
C SER A 71 -20.03 3.17 -6.20
N VAL A 72 -21.02 2.45 -5.68
CA VAL A 72 -20.81 1.37 -4.70
C VAL A 72 -21.45 0.08 -5.22
N GLY A 73 -20.67 -0.99 -5.25
CA GLY A 73 -21.18 -2.28 -5.67
C GLY A 73 -20.21 -3.43 -5.47
N LYS A 74 -20.69 -4.64 -5.78
CA LYS A 74 -19.94 -5.88 -5.64
C LYS A 74 -19.02 -6.07 -6.83
N THR A 75 -17.72 -5.94 -6.58
CA THR A 75 -16.66 -6.20 -7.58
C THR A 75 -16.32 -7.68 -7.62
N ASP A 76 -16.29 -8.37 -6.49
CA ASP A 76 -16.06 -9.82 -6.46
C ASP A 76 -17.14 -10.51 -5.62
N GLY A 77 -17.61 -11.67 -6.10
CA GLY A 77 -18.57 -12.49 -5.37
C GLY A 77 -19.55 -13.25 -6.26
N TRP A 78 -20.31 -14.13 -5.64
CA TRP A 78 -21.30 -14.96 -6.33
C TRP A 78 -22.45 -14.16 -6.94
N THR A 79 -22.84 -14.57 -8.14
CA THR A 79 -24.04 -14.15 -8.85
C THR A 79 -24.57 -15.29 -9.71
N THR A 80 -25.69 -15.08 -10.38
CA THR A 80 -26.30 -16.08 -11.27
C THR A 80 -25.89 -15.84 -12.73
N ALA A 81 -25.71 -16.93 -13.47
CA ALA A 81 -25.47 -16.91 -14.89
C ALA A 81 -26.12 -18.11 -15.60
N ARG A 82 -26.19 -18.05 -16.92
CA ARG A 82 -26.60 -19.16 -17.79
C ARG A 82 -25.39 -19.65 -18.58
N VAL A 83 -25.19 -20.95 -18.66
CA VAL A 83 -24.14 -21.55 -19.49
C VAL A 83 -24.52 -21.41 -20.97
N ASN A 84 -23.62 -20.92 -21.82
CA ASN A 84 -23.90 -20.67 -23.24
C ASN A 84 -23.66 -21.91 -24.11
N GLU A 85 -22.66 -22.73 -23.77
CA GLU A 85 -22.26 -23.91 -24.54
C GLU A 85 -22.04 -25.13 -23.64
N ASN A 86 -22.10 -26.33 -24.21
CA ASN A 86 -21.74 -27.53 -23.46
C ASN A 86 -20.25 -27.47 -23.09
N TRP A 87 -19.92 -27.79 -21.85
CA TRP A 87 -18.55 -27.74 -21.35
C TRP A 87 -18.24 -29.01 -20.54
N ASP A 88 -17.00 -29.50 -20.63
CA ASP A 88 -16.53 -30.69 -19.91
C ASP A 88 -15.12 -30.45 -19.37
N ALA A 89 -14.92 -30.78 -18.09
CA ALA A 89 -13.67 -30.58 -17.37
C ALA A 89 -12.49 -31.33 -18.00
N GLN A 90 -12.73 -32.43 -18.72
CA GLN A 90 -11.66 -33.18 -19.38
C GLN A 90 -10.94 -32.39 -20.49
N TYR A 91 -11.58 -31.34 -21.04
CA TYR A 91 -11.02 -30.49 -22.09
C TYR A 91 -10.49 -29.15 -21.55
N TYR A 92 -10.60 -28.92 -20.23
CA TYR A 92 -10.16 -27.68 -19.62
C TYR A 92 -8.64 -27.53 -19.67
N ASN A 93 -8.18 -26.37 -20.13
CA ASN A 93 -6.80 -25.94 -20.04
C ASN A 93 -6.76 -24.51 -19.44
N PRO A 94 -6.16 -24.32 -18.26
CA PRO A 94 -6.07 -22.99 -17.64
C PRO A 94 -5.28 -21.98 -18.49
N HIS A 95 -4.48 -22.44 -19.45
CA HIS A 95 -3.70 -21.60 -20.36
C HIS A 95 -4.41 -21.31 -21.70
N ASP A 96 -5.58 -21.90 -21.94
CA ASP A 96 -6.36 -21.66 -23.15
C ASP A 96 -7.77 -21.15 -22.79
N TYR A 97 -7.97 -19.84 -22.97
CA TYR A 97 -9.23 -19.16 -22.69
C TYR A 97 -10.43 -19.76 -23.44
N GLN A 98 -10.22 -20.40 -24.60
CA GLN A 98 -11.30 -21.04 -25.36
C GLN A 98 -11.84 -22.31 -24.68
N THR A 99 -11.08 -22.90 -23.76
CA THR A 99 -11.50 -24.10 -23.01
C THR A 99 -12.22 -23.76 -21.71
N TRP A 100 -12.40 -22.49 -21.38
CA TRP A 100 -13.06 -22.02 -20.16
C TRP A 100 -14.58 -22.06 -20.32
N VAL A 101 -15.32 -22.04 -19.20
CA VAL A 101 -16.79 -22.10 -19.22
C VAL A 101 -17.34 -20.79 -19.77
N GLU A 102 -18.03 -20.83 -20.92
CA GLU A 102 -18.73 -19.66 -21.45
C GLU A 102 -20.10 -19.48 -20.77
N ILE A 103 -20.30 -18.31 -20.19
CA ILE A 103 -21.52 -17.95 -19.46
C ILE A 103 -22.11 -16.65 -19.99
N GLN A 104 -23.40 -16.47 -19.74
CA GLN A 104 -24.14 -15.23 -19.90
C GLN A 104 -24.63 -14.76 -18.52
N TRP A 105 -24.17 -13.58 -18.08
CA TRP A 105 -24.61 -12.97 -16.82
C TRP A 105 -26.13 -12.75 -16.81
N THR A 106 -26.82 -13.15 -15.73
CA THR A 106 -28.27 -12.92 -15.58
C THR A 106 -28.62 -11.75 -14.65
N HIS A 107 -27.63 -11.18 -13.96
CA HIS A 107 -27.85 -9.98 -13.14
C HIS A 107 -28.17 -8.75 -14.01
N PRO A 108 -29.21 -7.95 -13.72
CA PRO A 108 -29.68 -6.90 -14.63
C PRO A 108 -28.96 -5.55 -14.49
N LEU A 109 -28.14 -5.37 -13.45
CA LEU A 109 -27.57 -4.07 -13.06
C LEU A 109 -26.05 -4.15 -12.91
N TRP A 110 -25.37 -3.86 -14.02
CA TRP A 110 -23.92 -3.78 -14.10
C TRP A 110 -23.50 -2.36 -14.47
N TYR A 111 -22.50 -1.84 -13.76
CA TYR A 111 -21.94 -0.51 -13.98
C TYR A 111 -20.43 -0.60 -13.94
N ASN A 112 -19.75 0.26 -14.69
CA ASN A 112 -18.32 0.44 -14.51
C ASN A 112 -18.02 1.58 -13.52
N ARG A 113 -16.74 1.76 -13.17
CA ARG A 113 -16.28 2.80 -12.23
C ARG A 113 -16.58 4.25 -12.67
N ARG A 114 -17.14 4.46 -13.86
CA ARG A 114 -17.57 5.77 -14.41
C ARG A 114 -19.08 5.96 -14.38
N GLY A 115 -19.82 4.98 -13.85
CA GLY A 115 -21.29 4.99 -13.84
C GLY A 115 -21.93 4.66 -15.18
N HIS A 116 -21.17 4.17 -16.17
CA HIS A 116 -21.76 3.66 -17.41
C HIS A 116 -22.39 2.30 -17.16
N ARG A 117 -23.66 2.16 -17.57
CA ARG A 117 -24.42 0.93 -17.45
C ARG A 117 -24.10 -0.03 -18.61
N LEU A 118 -23.92 -1.32 -18.30
CA LEU A 118 -23.84 -2.37 -19.30
C LEU A 118 -25.20 -2.57 -19.99
N ASP A 119 -25.21 -2.69 -21.32
CA ASP A 119 -26.41 -3.10 -22.05
C ASP A 119 -26.63 -4.61 -21.94
N VAL A 120 -27.37 -5.02 -20.92
CA VAL A 120 -27.69 -6.43 -20.66
C VAL A 120 -28.58 -7.06 -21.73
N LYS A 121 -29.16 -6.27 -22.65
CA LYS A 121 -29.95 -6.82 -23.77
C LYS A 121 -29.07 -7.29 -24.92
N ASN A 122 -27.82 -6.84 -24.98
CA ASN A 122 -26.86 -7.26 -25.98
C ASN A 122 -26.08 -8.49 -25.47
N PRO A 123 -26.32 -9.70 -25.99
CA PRO A 123 -25.66 -10.92 -25.51
C PRO A 123 -24.13 -10.83 -25.58
N SER A 124 -23.58 -10.13 -26.58
CA SER A 124 -22.12 -9.99 -26.73
C SER A 124 -21.47 -9.19 -25.61
N MET A 125 -22.25 -8.42 -24.84
CA MET A 125 -21.77 -7.59 -23.73
C MET A 125 -21.93 -8.28 -22.37
N VAL A 126 -22.78 -9.31 -22.27
CA VAL A 126 -23.02 -10.07 -21.04
C VAL A 126 -22.45 -11.49 -21.08
N THR A 127 -21.82 -11.87 -22.19
CA THR A 127 -21.12 -13.14 -22.33
C THR A 127 -19.66 -13.01 -21.90
N GLN A 128 -19.18 -13.94 -21.09
CA GLN A 128 -17.80 -14.01 -20.62
C GLN A 128 -17.39 -15.47 -20.43
N ARG A 129 -16.11 -15.80 -20.61
CA ARG A 129 -15.58 -17.09 -20.16
C ARG A 129 -14.94 -16.95 -18.79
N VAL A 130 -15.26 -17.89 -17.90
CA VAL A 130 -14.80 -17.96 -16.51
C VAL A 130 -14.14 -19.30 -16.22
N MET A 131 -13.24 -19.33 -15.24
CA MET A 131 -12.58 -20.57 -14.86
C MET A 131 -13.58 -21.50 -14.15
N PRO A 132 -13.50 -22.82 -14.34
CA PRO A 132 -14.48 -23.76 -13.79
C PRO A 132 -14.51 -23.81 -12.26
N GLU A 133 -13.42 -23.47 -11.57
CA GLU A 133 -13.41 -23.30 -10.12
C GLU A 133 -14.33 -22.17 -9.62
N GLN A 134 -14.72 -21.24 -10.51
CA GLN A 134 -15.66 -20.15 -10.24
C GLN A 134 -17.12 -20.56 -10.46
N VAL A 135 -17.42 -21.80 -10.85
CA VAL A 135 -18.77 -22.25 -11.21
C VAL A 135 -19.30 -23.29 -10.23
N ARG A 136 -20.57 -23.16 -9.83
CA ARG A 136 -21.27 -24.12 -8.96
C ARG A 136 -22.65 -24.44 -9.54
N ARG A 137 -23.05 -25.71 -9.45
CA ARG A 137 -24.40 -26.15 -9.81
C ARG A 137 -25.38 -25.79 -8.68
N GLY A 138 -26.57 -25.33 -9.03
CA GLY A 138 -27.59 -24.89 -8.08
C GLY A 138 -27.57 -23.38 -7.82
N LYS A 139 -28.60 -22.89 -7.13
CA LYS A 139 -28.80 -21.46 -6.79
C LYS A 139 -28.57 -21.17 -5.30
N SER A 140 -27.63 -21.86 -4.67
CA SER A 140 -27.43 -21.80 -3.23
C SER A 140 -26.20 -21.01 -2.79
N GLU A 141 -25.17 -20.92 -3.62
CA GLU A 141 -23.91 -20.27 -3.22
C GLU A 141 -24.07 -18.75 -3.20
N ALA A 142 -24.80 -18.19 -4.17
CA ALA A 142 -25.09 -16.76 -4.19
C ALA A 142 -25.91 -16.26 -2.98
N GLN A 143 -26.56 -17.16 -2.24
CA GLN A 143 -27.34 -16.85 -1.04
C GLN A 143 -26.58 -17.11 0.26
N ARG A 144 -25.45 -17.82 0.21
CA ARG A 144 -24.67 -18.12 1.41
C ARG A 144 -23.84 -16.90 1.83
N PRO A 145 -23.78 -16.59 3.14
CA PRO A 145 -22.83 -15.62 3.64
C PRO A 145 -21.39 -16.06 3.30
N PRO A 146 -20.55 -15.17 2.74
CA PRO A 146 -19.15 -15.50 2.50
C PRO A 146 -18.38 -15.63 3.82
N GLN A 147 -17.22 -16.26 3.78
CA GLN A 147 -16.35 -16.29 4.95
C GLN A 147 -15.78 -14.89 5.24
N LEU A 148 -15.47 -14.12 4.20
CA LEU A 148 -14.89 -12.77 4.31
C LEU A 148 -15.60 -11.79 3.38
N SER A 149 -16.03 -10.64 3.91
CA SER A 149 -16.43 -9.48 3.10
C SER A 149 -15.40 -8.37 3.23
N LEU A 150 -14.84 -7.96 2.10
CA LEU A 150 -13.91 -6.84 2.01
C LEU A 150 -14.62 -5.59 1.49
N PHE A 151 -14.36 -4.45 2.13
CA PHE A 151 -14.67 -3.15 1.57
C PHE A 151 -13.41 -2.56 0.92
N HIS A 152 -13.48 -2.20 -0.35
CA HIS A 152 -12.39 -1.53 -1.06
C HIS A 152 -12.76 -0.10 -1.42
N LEU A 153 -11.96 0.87 -0.97
CA LEU A 153 -12.05 2.24 -1.48
C LEU A 153 -11.08 2.39 -2.66
N ARG A 154 -11.61 2.77 -3.83
CA ARG A 154 -10.88 2.81 -5.12
C ARG A 154 -11.09 4.11 -5.86
N TRP A 155 -10.11 4.45 -6.69
CA TRP A 155 -10.21 5.60 -7.58
C TRP A 155 -11.15 5.32 -8.77
N GLY A 156 -12.10 6.23 -8.97
CA GLY A 156 -13.13 6.21 -10.01
C GLY A 156 -13.14 7.46 -10.88
N GLY A 157 -12.13 8.33 -10.81
CA GLY A 157 -12.00 9.55 -11.63
C GLY A 157 -11.35 9.32 -13.00
N GLU A 158 -11.63 10.20 -13.97
CA GLU A 158 -11.42 10.01 -15.43
C GLU A 158 -10.05 9.48 -15.85
N GLN A 159 -8.99 9.96 -15.20
CA GLN A 159 -7.64 9.48 -15.45
C GLN A 159 -7.37 8.23 -14.60
N PRO A 160 -6.93 7.11 -15.21
CA PRO A 160 -6.55 5.93 -14.45
C PRO A 160 -5.32 6.23 -13.60
N VAL A 161 -5.18 5.52 -12.49
CA VAL A 161 -3.94 5.56 -11.72
C VAL A 161 -2.90 4.75 -12.49
N ASN A 162 -1.98 5.45 -13.16
CA ASN A 162 -0.86 4.78 -13.81
C ASN A 162 -0.10 3.97 -12.76
N PRO A 163 0.20 2.69 -13.01
CA PRO A 163 1.05 1.94 -12.11
C PRO A 163 2.39 2.65 -12.11
N VAL A 164 2.76 3.22 -10.97
CA VAL A 164 4.06 3.85 -10.80
C VAL A 164 5.08 2.72 -10.74
N THR A 165 5.53 2.22 -11.90
CA THR A 165 6.41 1.05 -12.00
C THR A 165 7.88 1.44 -11.82
N GLU A 166 8.78 0.47 -11.83
CA GLU A 166 10.22 0.71 -11.70
C GLU A 166 10.73 1.83 -12.62
N GLY A 167 11.53 2.77 -12.08
CA GLY A 167 12.10 3.90 -12.82
C GLY A 167 11.32 5.22 -12.74
N ALA A 168 10.12 5.21 -12.17
CA ALA A 168 9.42 6.40 -11.72
C ALA A 168 8.98 6.12 -10.28
N GLY A 169 9.70 6.61 -9.26
CA GLY A 169 9.33 6.43 -7.84
C GLY A 169 9.51 5.01 -7.24
N GLY A 170 9.70 3.97 -8.06
CA GLY A 170 10.34 2.72 -7.63
C GLY A 170 9.45 1.63 -7.03
N TRP A 171 8.13 1.56 -7.29
CA TRP A 171 7.25 0.63 -6.56
C TRP A 171 7.41 -0.88 -6.83
N GLY A 172 8.25 -1.27 -7.80
CA GLY A 172 8.38 -2.64 -8.26
C GLY A 172 7.35 -2.98 -9.36
N ALA A 173 7.33 -4.24 -9.81
CA ALA A 173 6.42 -4.68 -10.88
C ALA A 173 4.93 -4.65 -10.49
N THR A 174 4.63 -4.73 -9.19
CA THR A 174 3.26 -4.68 -8.66
C THR A 174 2.65 -3.28 -8.76
N GLY A 175 3.47 -2.23 -8.88
CA GLY A 175 3.03 -0.84 -8.95
C GLY A 175 2.64 -0.23 -7.60
N SER A 176 2.12 0.99 -7.66
CA SER A 176 1.69 1.73 -6.48
C SER A 176 0.37 1.22 -5.92
N ASN A 177 0.16 1.43 -4.61
CA ASN A 177 -1.02 1.02 -3.87
C ASN A 177 -2.38 1.42 -4.50
N PRO A 178 -2.61 2.64 -5.03
CA PRO A 178 -3.87 2.98 -5.71
C PRO A 178 -4.01 2.42 -7.13
N SER A 179 -2.96 1.81 -7.70
CA SER A 179 -3.00 1.29 -9.07
C SER A 179 -3.80 0.00 -9.18
N ASP A 180 -4.45 -0.20 -10.33
CA ASP A 180 -5.18 -1.45 -10.61
C ASP A 180 -4.24 -2.67 -10.52
N ASN A 181 -2.95 -2.54 -10.90
CA ASN A 181 -1.99 -3.65 -10.80
C ASN A 181 -1.81 -4.15 -9.36
N TYR A 182 -1.68 -3.24 -8.40
CA TYR A 182 -1.49 -3.59 -7.00
C TYR A 182 -2.74 -4.24 -6.43
N ILE A 183 -3.89 -3.62 -6.68
CA ILE A 183 -5.19 -4.09 -6.24
C ILE A 183 -5.51 -5.47 -6.83
N ASN A 184 -5.23 -5.67 -8.11
CA ASN A 184 -5.40 -6.93 -8.81
C ASN A 184 -4.50 -8.04 -8.24
N ALA A 185 -3.25 -7.71 -7.88
CA ALA A 185 -2.34 -8.66 -7.26
C ALA A 185 -2.80 -9.06 -5.84
N TRP A 186 -3.36 -8.11 -5.09
CA TRP A 186 -4.03 -8.38 -3.81
C TRP A 186 -5.23 -9.33 -4.00
N GLU A 187 -6.15 -9.02 -4.92
CA GLU A 187 -7.34 -9.85 -5.20
C GLU A 187 -6.98 -11.27 -5.65
N ASP A 188 -5.89 -11.45 -6.40
CA ASP A 188 -5.41 -12.77 -6.79
C ASP A 188 -4.95 -13.60 -5.60
N VAL A 189 -4.30 -12.98 -4.61
CA VAL A 189 -3.90 -13.68 -3.39
C VAL A 189 -5.13 -14.03 -2.55
N VAL A 190 -6.10 -13.13 -2.45
CA VAL A 190 -7.40 -13.41 -1.79
C VAL A 190 -8.08 -14.62 -2.45
N PHE A 191 -8.24 -14.61 -3.78
CA PHE A 191 -8.88 -15.72 -4.51
C PHE A 191 -8.10 -17.02 -4.40
N ARG A 192 -6.76 -16.98 -4.44
CA ARG A 192 -5.93 -18.17 -4.30
C ARG A 192 -6.06 -18.80 -2.92
N MET A 193 -6.12 -17.98 -1.86
CA MET A 193 -6.17 -18.49 -0.49
C MET A 193 -7.57 -18.92 -0.05
N LEU A 194 -8.61 -18.21 -0.48
CA LEU A 194 -9.97 -18.43 0.00
C LEU A 194 -10.86 -19.13 -1.03
N GLY A 195 -10.38 -19.28 -2.27
CA GLY A 195 -11.24 -19.64 -3.39
C GLY A 195 -12.39 -18.65 -3.54
N PRO A 196 -13.54 -19.08 -4.10
CA PRO A 196 -14.71 -18.22 -4.22
C PRO A 196 -15.53 -18.12 -2.92
N ASN A 197 -14.89 -18.06 -1.74
CA ASN A 197 -15.55 -17.96 -0.42
C ASN A 197 -15.42 -16.57 0.23
N TYR A 198 -15.35 -15.52 -0.59
CA TYR A 198 -15.30 -14.13 -0.14
C TYR A 198 -16.20 -13.25 -1.00
N GLU A 199 -16.41 -12.00 -0.60
CA GLU A 199 -16.92 -10.97 -1.50
C GLU A 199 -16.12 -9.68 -1.33
N ILE A 200 -16.11 -8.86 -2.38
CA ILE A 200 -15.55 -7.51 -2.34
C ILE A 200 -16.64 -6.54 -2.73
N ILE A 201 -16.95 -5.60 -1.84
CA ILE A 201 -17.75 -4.42 -2.12
C ILE A 201 -16.81 -3.24 -2.31
N SER A 202 -16.79 -2.65 -3.50
CA SER A 202 -15.96 -1.49 -3.80
C SER A 202 -16.77 -0.20 -3.83
N ALA A 203 -16.19 0.89 -3.34
CA ALA A 203 -16.62 2.26 -3.57
C ALA A 203 -15.62 2.96 -4.49
N PHE A 204 -16.12 3.54 -5.58
CA PHE A 204 -15.34 4.29 -6.57
C PHE A 204 -15.58 5.80 -6.40
N ILE A 205 -14.59 6.52 -5.88
CA ILE A 205 -14.64 7.97 -5.66
C ILE A 205 -13.86 8.75 -6.73
N GLN A 206 -14.24 9.99 -7.00
CA GLN A 206 -13.59 10.87 -7.98
C GLN A 206 -12.91 12.09 -7.35
N ASN A 207 -13.16 12.33 -6.06
CA ASN A 207 -12.63 13.44 -5.28
C ASN A 207 -12.86 13.14 -3.78
N SER A 208 -12.32 13.97 -2.89
CA SER A 208 -12.41 13.75 -1.45
C SER A 208 -13.76 14.13 -0.86
N ASP A 209 -14.55 15.00 -1.51
CA ASP A 209 -15.89 15.33 -1.02
C ASP A 209 -16.83 14.12 -1.08
N GLU A 210 -16.57 13.16 -1.97
CA GLU A 210 -17.33 11.91 -2.06
C GLU A 210 -17.07 10.96 -0.90
N LEU A 211 -15.95 11.08 -0.17
CA LEU A 211 -15.67 10.25 0.99
C LEU A 211 -16.73 10.43 2.08
N GLY A 212 -17.19 11.68 2.29
CA GLY A 212 -18.24 12.01 3.26
C GLY A 212 -19.64 11.55 2.86
N LYS A 213 -19.83 11.04 1.63
CA LYS A 213 -21.11 10.49 1.16
C LYS A 213 -21.25 9.00 1.49
N LEU A 214 -20.16 8.33 1.86
CA LEU A 214 -20.20 6.96 2.32
C LEU A 214 -20.78 6.91 3.73
N ALA A 215 -21.65 5.95 3.99
CA ALA A 215 -22.30 5.76 5.28
C ALA A 215 -21.82 4.44 5.91
N PRO A 216 -20.78 4.46 6.77
CA PRO A 216 -20.17 3.25 7.33
C PRO A 216 -21.15 2.28 8.01
N ALA A 217 -22.14 2.80 8.74
CA ALA A 217 -23.19 1.98 9.35
C ALA A 217 -24.00 1.18 8.29
N LEU A 218 -24.32 1.80 7.15
CA LEU A 218 -25.00 1.10 6.05
C LEU A 218 -24.06 0.13 5.32
N LEU A 219 -22.80 0.53 5.11
CA LEU A 219 -21.78 -0.35 4.54
C LEU A 219 -21.60 -1.62 5.38
N ARG A 220 -21.66 -1.51 6.72
CA ARG A 220 -21.57 -2.67 7.62
C ARG A 220 -22.65 -3.70 7.35
N HIS A 221 -23.88 -3.27 7.03
CA HIS A 221 -24.98 -4.16 6.66
C HIS A 221 -24.83 -4.77 5.25
N LEU A 222 -24.06 -4.14 4.36
CA LEU A 222 -23.75 -4.69 3.05
C LEU A 222 -22.65 -5.76 3.09
N LEU A 223 -21.74 -5.70 4.06
CA LEU A 223 -20.67 -6.67 4.27
C LEU A 223 -21.21 -7.88 5.05
N LYS A 224 -21.66 -8.91 4.32
CA LYS A 224 -22.39 -10.07 4.89
C LYS A 224 -21.50 -11.19 5.44
N GLY A 225 -20.19 -11.05 5.33
CA GLY A 225 -19.23 -12.08 5.67
C GLY A 225 -19.13 -12.31 7.17
N GLN A 226 -18.70 -13.53 7.52
CA GLN A 226 -18.39 -13.88 8.92
C GLN A 226 -17.26 -12.99 9.47
N HIS A 227 -16.32 -12.64 8.60
CA HIS A 227 -15.27 -11.67 8.82
C HIS A 227 -15.47 -10.45 7.92
N VAL A 228 -15.11 -9.28 8.41
CA VAL A 228 -15.17 -8.03 7.65
C VAL A 228 -13.86 -7.27 7.77
N ALA A 229 -13.46 -6.58 6.70
CA ALA A 229 -12.29 -5.72 6.68
C ALA A 229 -12.41 -4.62 5.62
N ALA A 230 -11.71 -3.51 5.82
CA ALA A 230 -11.61 -2.41 4.86
C ALA A 230 -10.17 -2.21 4.36
N CYS A 231 -10.05 -1.96 3.05
CA CYS A 231 -8.80 -1.63 2.37
C CYS A 231 -8.95 -0.30 1.61
N TYR A 232 -8.10 0.67 1.90
CA TYR A 232 -8.14 2.02 1.31
C TYR A 232 -6.99 2.20 0.33
N PHE A 233 -7.27 2.10 -0.97
CA PHE A 233 -6.27 2.22 -2.04
C PHE A 233 -6.20 3.66 -2.55
N MET A 234 -5.77 4.57 -1.67
CA MET A 234 -5.69 6.02 -1.90
C MET A 234 -4.42 6.61 -1.30
N TRP A 235 -4.03 7.80 -1.77
CA TRP A 235 -2.93 8.59 -1.20
C TRP A 235 -3.47 9.83 -0.49
N PRO A 236 -3.55 9.83 0.85
CA PRO A 236 -3.90 11.03 1.60
C PRO A 236 -2.80 12.08 1.50
N ILE A 237 -3.19 13.30 1.20
CA ILE A 237 -2.29 14.44 1.01
C ILE A 237 -2.78 15.70 1.71
N ALA A 238 -1.84 16.62 1.93
CA ALA A 238 -2.09 17.96 2.45
C ALA A 238 -2.21 19.02 1.34
N PHE A 239 -2.83 18.67 0.20
CA PHE A 239 -3.16 19.61 -0.88
C PHE A 239 -4.63 19.47 -1.26
N GLN A 240 -5.16 20.47 -1.95
CA GLN A 240 -6.52 20.44 -2.52
C GLN A 240 -6.70 19.26 -3.49
N ASP A 241 -7.95 18.81 -3.63
CA ASP A 241 -8.31 17.79 -4.62
C ASP A 241 -7.94 18.27 -6.03
N GLY A 242 -7.50 17.34 -6.88
CA GLY A 242 -7.08 17.68 -8.24
C GLY A 242 -5.65 18.20 -8.35
N HIS A 243 -4.83 18.06 -7.31
CA HIS A 243 -3.38 17.97 -7.49
C HIS A 243 -3.10 16.92 -8.59
N GLU A 244 -2.10 17.15 -9.44
CA GLU A 244 -1.90 16.61 -10.81
C GLU A 244 -2.07 15.09 -11.02
N PHE A 245 -2.28 14.30 -9.98
CA PHE A 245 -2.27 12.85 -9.98
C PHE A 245 -3.57 12.21 -9.47
N PRO A 246 -4.10 11.19 -10.18
CA PRO A 246 -5.20 10.33 -9.74
C PRO A 246 -4.98 9.72 -8.34
N ALA A 247 -6.08 9.52 -7.59
CA ALA A 247 -6.12 8.88 -6.26
C ALA A 247 -5.47 9.65 -5.10
N TYR A 248 -4.99 10.87 -5.35
CA TYR A 248 -4.63 11.82 -4.30
C TYR A 248 -5.89 12.41 -3.69
N VAL A 249 -6.05 12.27 -2.37
CA VAL A 249 -7.24 12.70 -1.62
C VAL A 249 -6.83 13.49 -0.38
N ARG A 250 -7.66 14.43 0.07
CA ARG A 250 -7.45 15.18 1.30
C ARG A 250 -7.35 14.24 2.50
N ARG A 251 -6.24 14.36 3.22
CA ARG A 251 -5.92 13.54 4.41
C ARG A 251 -7.03 13.57 5.45
N GLU A 252 -7.67 14.71 5.68
CA GLU A 252 -8.71 14.87 6.70
C GLU A 252 -9.93 14.01 6.37
N LYS A 253 -10.35 14.00 5.10
CA LYS A 253 -11.54 13.27 4.63
C LYS A 253 -11.32 11.76 4.64
N LEU A 254 -10.13 11.30 4.25
CA LEU A 254 -9.82 9.87 4.28
C LEU A 254 -9.75 9.36 5.72
N ILE A 255 -9.03 10.06 6.59
CA ILE A 255 -8.90 9.65 8.00
C ILE A 255 -10.26 9.72 8.72
N GLU A 256 -11.08 10.74 8.46
CA GLU A 256 -12.45 10.82 8.99
C GLU A 256 -13.28 9.58 8.60
N LEU A 257 -13.26 9.18 7.33
CA LEU A 257 -13.93 7.97 6.87
C LEU A 257 -13.38 6.72 7.57
N MET A 258 -12.05 6.55 7.64
CA MET A 258 -11.44 5.39 8.28
C MET A 258 -11.85 5.26 9.75
N VAL A 259 -11.87 6.36 10.50
CA VAL A 259 -12.33 6.38 11.89
C VAL A 259 -13.80 5.97 11.99
N GLN A 260 -14.67 6.47 11.10
CA GLN A 260 -16.08 6.09 11.10
C GLN A 260 -16.30 4.62 10.69
N MET A 261 -15.49 4.09 9.79
CA MET A 261 -15.51 2.66 9.41
C MET A 261 -15.10 1.77 10.58
N GLU A 262 -14.02 2.11 11.27
CA GLU A 262 -13.55 1.42 12.47
C GLU A 262 -14.61 1.48 13.59
N ALA A 263 -15.22 2.64 13.81
CA ALA A 263 -16.31 2.82 14.77
C ALA A 263 -17.58 2.02 14.41
N ALA A 264 -17.84 1.78 13.13
CA ALA A 264 -18.92 0.92 12.65
C ALA A 264 -18.58 -0.59 12.71
N GLY A 265 -17.44 -0.95 13.32
CA GLY A 265 -17.00 -2.34 13.45
C GLY A 265 -16.42 -2.93 12.16
N ILE A 266 -15.96 -2.09 11.22
CA ILE A 266 -15.25 -2.53 10.01
C ILE A 266 -13.76 -2.21 10.20
N PRO A 267 -12.92 -3.20 10.55
CA PRO A 267 -11.52 -2.95 10.84
C PRO A 267 -10.73 -2.60 9.57
N SER A 268 -9.89 -1.57 9.67
CA SER A 268 -8.91 -1.22 8.64
C SER A 268 -7.81 -2.28 8.57
N ARG A 269 -7.66 -2.95 7.43
CA ARG A 269 -6.61 -3.96 7.18
C ARG A 269 -5.63 -3.56 6.09
N PHE A 270 -5.91 -2.49 5.36
CA PHE A 270 -4.96 -1.81 4.48
C PHE A 270 -5.31 -0.33 4.39
N PRO A 271 -4.39 0.62 4.65
CA PRO A 271 -3.03 0.43 5.13
C PRO A 271 -3.07 0.01 6.61
N HIS A 272 -2.59 0.84 7.54
CA HIS A 272 -2.83 0.59 8.96
C HIS A 272 -4.18 1.12 9.44
N GLU A 273 -4.52 0.77 10.67
CA GLU A 273 -5.56 1.45 11.45
C GLU A 273 -5.35 2.96 11.41
N SER A 274 -6.46 3.70 11.41
CA SER A 274 -6.51 5.14 11.13
C SER A 274 -5.48 5.96 11.92
N HIS A 275 -5.33 5.69 13.22
CA HIS A 275 -4.38 6.39 14.08
C HIS A 275 -2.92 6.13 13.68
N LEU A 276 -2.55 4.87 13.42
CA LEU A 276 -1.18 4.51 13.07
C LEU A 276 -0.85 5.00 11.66
N TYR A 277 -1.81 4.91 10.74
CA TYR A 277 -1.64 5.47 9.41
C TYR A 277 -1.40 6.98 9.46
N LYS A 278 -2.16 7.70 10.30
CA LYS A 278 -1.96 9.13 10.54
C LYS A 278 -0.54 9.42 11.06
N ILE A 279 -0.06 8.66 12.03
CA ILE A 279 1.29 8.85 12.59
C ILE A 279 2.38 8.70 11.53
N PHE A 280 2.30 7.66 10.68
CA PHE A 280 3.31 7.42 9.66
C PHE A 280 3.22 8.39 8.49
N ALA A 281 2.04 8.55 7.89
CA ALA A 281 1.85 9.42 6.73
C ALA A 281 2.14 10.90 7.05
N SER A 282 1.83 11.35 8.27
CA SER A 282 2.15 12.71 8.72
C SER A 282 3.64 12.95 8.97
N LYS A 283 4.42 11.89 9.21
CA LYS A 283 5.84 11.94 9.62
C LYS A 283 6.07 12.62 10.97
N GLU A 284 5.02 12.92 11.75
CA GLU A 284 5.10 13.62 13.04
C GLU A 284 5.95 12.87 14.07
N TRP A 285 5.99 11.53 13.99
CA TRP A 285 6.81 10.70 14.86
C TRP A 285 8.29 11.11 14.83
N THR A 286 8.78 11.69 13.74
CA THR A 286 10.17 12.14 13.63
C THR A 286 10.48 13.25 14.64
N ALA A 287 9.64 14.27 14.74
CA ALA A 287 9.79 15.35 15.72
C ALA A 287 9.55 14.83 17.15
N GLN A 288 8.56 13.95 17.34
CA GLN A 288 8.21 13.38 18.64
C GLN A 288 9.32 12.50 19.23
N MET A 289 10.04 11.75 18.40
CA MET A 289 11.01 10.74 18.85
C MET A 289 12.48 11.17 18.67
N CYS A 290 12.77 12.34 18.09
CA CYS A 290 14.14 12.76 17.76
C CYS A 290 15.10 12.90 18.95
N LEU A 291 14.57 13.15 20.14
CA LEU A 291 15.35 13.24 21.37
C LEU A 291 15.68 11.88 21.97
N HIS A 292 14.93 10.81 21.63
CA HIS A 292 15.16 9.48 22.21
C HIS A 292 16.45 8.87 21.64
N PRO A 293 17.54 8.78 22.42
CA PRO A 293 18.88 8.52 21.88
C PRO A 293 19.03 7.13 21.28
N LEU A 294 18.33 6.13 21.86
CA LEU A 294 18.39 4.74 21.40
C LEU A 294 17.59 4.46 20.12
N LEU A 295 16.71 5.37 19.70
CA LEU A 295 15.95 5.25 18.46
C LEU A 295 16.66 5.91 17.28
N LYS A 296 17.78 6.61 17.53
CA LYS A 296 18.65 7.19 16.50
C LYS A 296 17.89 7.97 15.41
N VAL A 297 16.81 8.66 15.80
CA VAL A 297 15.99 9.48 14.91
C VAL A 297 16.69 10.82 14.66
N PRO A 298 16.77 11.33 13.43
CA PRO A 298 17.41 12.61 13.17
C PRO A 298 16.69 13.75 13.91
N LEU A 299 17.46 14.66 14.52
CA LEU A 299 16.93 15.88 15.15
C LEU A 299 16.00 16.61 14.19
N THR A 300 14.77 16.85 14.62
CA THR A 300 13.71 17.39 13.77
C THR A 300 12.90 18.41 14.54
N THR A 301 12.64 19.57 13.93
CA THR A 301 11.70 20.58 14.42
C THR A 301 10.59 20.80 13.40
N MET A 302 9.45 21.34 13.83
CA MET A 302 8.32 21.69 12.98
C MET A 302 8.20 23.21 12.90
N VAL A 303 8.16 23.74 11.69
CA VAL A 303 8.01 25.18 11.42
C VAL A 303 6.59 25.43 10.95
N ALA A 304 5.84 26.24 11.70
CA ALA A 304 4.47 26.59 11.33
C ALA A 304 4.43 27.36 10.01
N ARG A 305 3.46 27.06 9.15
CA ARG A 305 3.27 27.77 7.87
C ARG A 305 3.13 29.28 8.06
N GLN A 306 2.43 29.71 9.11
CA GLN A 306 2.25 31.13 9.43
C GLN A 306 3.59 31.85 9.68
N ALA A 307 4.56 31.19 10.33
CA ALA A 307 5.87 31.77 10.57
C ALA A 307 6.62 32.02 9.25
N VAL A 308 6.57 31.05 8.33
CA VAL A 308 7.18 31.18 7.00
C VAL A 308 6.51 32.29 6.19
N ALA A 309 5.18 32.36 6.19
CA ALA A 309 4.43 33.37 5.45
C ALA A 309 4.65 34.80 5.98
N THR A 310 4.98 34.95 7.28
CA THR A 310 5.16 36.26 7.91
C THR A 310 6.60 36.76 7.77
N ASP A 311 7.59 35.89 8.02
CA ASP A 311 9.01 36.22 7.93
C ASP A 311 9.82 34.93 7.67
N PRO A 312 10.03 34.54 6.40
CA PRO A 312 10.69 33.28 6.07
C PRO A 312 12.15 33.25 6.53
N SER A 313 12.82 34.41 6.53
CA SER A 313 14.19 34.59 7.00
C SER A 313 14.29 34.30 8.51
N LYS A 314 13.39 34.88 9.31
CA LYS A 314 13.31 34.62 10.75
C LYS A 314 12.92 33.17 11.04
N ALA A 315 11.95 32.61 10.32
CA ALA A 315 11.54 31.22 10.48
C ALA A 315 12.72 30.24 10.25
N ALA A 316 13.56 30.50 9.24
CA ALA A 316 14.77 29.71 8.99
C ALA A 316 15.79 29.81 10.14
N ILE A 317 16.02 31.02 10.67
CA ILE A 317 16.92 31.23 11.83
C ILE A 317 16.39 30.49 13.07
N GLU A 318 15.11 30.64 13.36
CA GLU A 318 14.46 29.99 14.51
C GLU A 318 14.49 28.47 14.37
N ALA A 319 14.27 27.92 13.18
CA ALA A 319 14.40 26.48 12.92
C ALA A 319 15.82 25.97 13.16
N MET A 320 16.85 26.68 12.68
CA MET A 320 18.25 26.32 12.94
C MET A 320 18.61 26.40 14.43
N ASN A 321 18.10 27.42 15.14
CA ASN A 321 18.30 27.55 16.58
C ASN A 321 17.57 26.43 17.36
N ALA A 322 16.37 26.06 16.93
CA ALA A 322 15.65 24.93 17.51
C ALA A 322 16.43 23.62 17.34
N LEU A 323 17.02 23.35 16.17
CA LEU A 323 17.88 22.19 15.96
C LEU A 323 19.11 22.19 16.88
N LYS A 324 19.73 23.36 17.13
CA LYS A 324 20.84 23.47 18.10
C LYS A 324 20.39 23.15 19.53
N ASN A 325 19.27 23.71 19.96
CA ASN A 325 18.71 23.44 21.29
C ASN A 325 18.36 21.95 21.47
N LEU A 326 17.80 21.32 20.43
CA LEU A 326 17.54 19.88 20.42
C LEU A 326 18.84 19.05 20.47
N ALA A 327 19.90 19.53 19.81
CA ALA A 327 21.22 18.89 19.88
C ALA A 327 21.81 18.96 21.29
N ASP A 328 21.70 20.10 21.97
CA ASP A 328 22.14 20.26 23.37
C ASP A 328 21.36 19.33 24.31
N ALA A 329 20.04 19.28 24.17
CA ALA A 329 19.19 18.38 24.94
C ALA A 329 19.58 16.91 24.73
N ARG A 330 19.76 16.49 23.47
CA ARG A 330 20.16 15.11 23.14
C ARG A 330 21.58 14.80 23.62
N ALA A 331 22.52 15.73 23.55
CA ALA A 331 23.88 15.55 24.07
C ALA A 331 23.86 15.28 25.58
N SER A 332 23.01 16.00 26.33
CA SER A 332 22.83 15.75 27.76
C SER A 332 22.36 14.33 28.06
N TRP A 333 21.39 13.81 27.30
CA TRP A 333 20.88 12.45 27.48
C TRP A 333 21.88 11.38 26.99
N ASN A 334 22.60 11.67 25.91
CA ASN A 334 23.66 10.80 25.39
C ASN A 334 24.75 10.57 26.44
N ARG A 335 25.20 11.61 27.15
CA ARG A 335 26.20 11.49 28.22
C ARG A 335 25.76 10.53 29.32
N GLN A 336 24.47 10.55 29.70
CA GLN A 336 23.92 9.65 30.72
C GLN A 336 23.90 8.18 30.24
N LEU A 337 23.84 7.94 28.93
CA LEU A 337 23.81 6.61 28.32
C LEU A 337 25.15 6.19 27.71
N GLY A 338 26.24 6.96 27.92
CA GLY A 338 27.55 6.70 27.33
C GLY A 338 27.57 6.75 25.80
N GLN A 339 26.63 7.46 25.17
CA GLN A 339 26.57 7.64 23.72
C GLN A 339 27.49 8.80 23.29
N PRO A 340 28.12 8.73 22.10
CA PRO A 340 28.99 9.80 21.62
C PRO A 340 28.21 11.10 21.38
N GLU A 341 28.86 12.22 21.66
CA GLU A 341 28.36 13.54 21.25
C GLU A 341 28.45 13.67 19.72
N LYS A 342 27.46 14.37 19.14
CA LYS A 342 27.42 14.66 17.71
C LYS A 342 27.69 16.15 17.48
N PRO A 343 28.31 16.52 16.35
CA PRO A 343 28.41 17.93 15.95
C PRO A 343 27.02 18.56 15.82
N TYR A 344 26.95 19.88 16.01
CA TYR A 344 25.72 20.62 15.77
C TYR A 344 25.25 20.47 14.32
N PRO A 345 23.93 20.32 14.09
CA PRO A 345 23.38 20.32 12.74
C PRO A 345 23.72 21.61 11.99
N ASN A 346 24.40 21.47 10.86
CA ASN A 346 24.76 22.58 9.97
C ASN A 346 24.22 22.41 8.55
N LYS A 347 23.59 21.28 8.25
CA LYS A 347 22.87 20.96 7.01
C LYS A 347 21.73 20.00 7.31
N GLY A 348 20.78 19.88 6.40
CA GLY A 348 19.60 19.06 6.61
C GLY A 348 18.66 18.99 5.42
N VAL A 349 17.43 18.58 5.72
CA VAL A 349 16.31 18.59 4.78
C VAL A 349 15.12 19.34 5.37
N ALA A 350 14.38 20.04 4.52
CA ALA A 350 13.03 20.53 4.79
C ALA A 350 12.05 19.63 4.02
N LYS A 351 10.99 19.16 4.67
CA LYS A 351 10.04 18.22 4.04
C LYS A 351 8.61 18.39 4.52
N LEU A 352 7.67 18.01 3.67
CA LEU A 352 6.25 17.94 4.01
C LEU A 352 5.86 16.55 4.57
N GLY A 353 4.99 16.57 5.58
CA GLY A 353 4.15 15.42 5.92
C GLY A 353 3.05 15.24 4.88
N TRP A 354 2.43 14.07 4.82
CA TRP A 354 1.35 13.77 3.85
C TRP A 354 1.74 14.06 2.41
N SER A 355 2.99 13.70 2.10
CA SER A 355 3.62 13.83 0.80
C SER A 355 4.35 12.53 0.50
N TRP A 356 4.19 12.08 -0.74
CA TRP A 356 4.58 10.78 -1.24
C TRP A 356 5.81 10.88 -2.13
N GLU A 357 6.53 9.77 -2.27
CA GLU A 357 7.62 9.61 -3.27
C GLU A 357 8.74 10.65 -3.17
N ALA A 358 8.95 11.19 -1.97
CA ALA A 358 9.91 12.26 -1.70
C ALA A 358 9.77 13.50 -2.62
N MET A 359 8.56 13.74 -3.17
CA MET A 359 8.29 14.88 -4.05
C MET A 359 8.58 16.22 -3.37
N ASP A 360 8.27 16.31 -2.07
CA ASP A 360 8.33 17.53 -1.27
C ASP A 360 9.45 17.50 -0.23
N VAL A 361 10.66 17.14 -0.67
CA VAL A 361 11.87 17.12 0.17
C VAL A 361 12.93 18.00 -0.48
N GLN A 362 13.45 18.98 0.27
CA GLN A 362 14.49 19.89 -0.21
C GLN A 362 15.67 19.93 0.77
N ALA A 363 16.89 19.73 0.26
CA ALA A 363 18.10 19.84 1.06
C ALA A 363 18.48 21.31 1.34
N TRP A 364 19.13 21.55 2.48
CA TRP A 364 19.69 22.86 2.84
C TRP A 364 21.06 22.70 3.51
N LYS A 365 21.96 23.65 3.26
CA LYS A 365 23.33 23.71 3.82
C LYS A 365 23.62 24.99 4.59
N ASN A 366 22.72 25.97 4.52
CA ASN A 366 22.83 27.27 5.17
C ASN A 366 21.45 27.89 5.35
N LYS A 367 21.41 29.02 6.06
CA LYS A 367 20.18 29.77 6.36
C LYS A 367 19.42 30.17 5.10
N GLN A 368 20.13 30.64 4.06
CA GLN A 368 19.52 31.12 2.82
C GLN A 368 18.88 29.98 2.01
N GLU A 369 19.50 28.81 1.99
CA GLU A 369 18.92 27.60 1.38
C GLU A 369 17.71 27.10 2.17
N LEU A 370 17.77 27.08 3.50
CA LEU A 370 16.62 26.70 4.32
C LEU A 370 15.44 27.65 4.12
N GLU A 371 15.69 28.96 4.09
CA GLU A 371 14.67 29.97 3.79
C GLU A 371 13.98 29.70 2.45
N ARG A 372 14.76 29.51 1.38
CA ARG A 372 14.22 29.17 0.05
C ARG A 372 13.42 27.88 0.06
N ALA A 373 13.91 26.85 0.76
CA ALA A 373 13.20 25.58 0.88
C ALA A 373 11.87 25.72 1.61
N LEU A 374 11.83 26.48 2.71
CA LEU A 374 10.59 26.76 3.45
C LEU A 374 9.56 27.47 2.57
N VAL A 375 9.97 28.54 1.87
CA VAL A 375 9.11 29.30 0.95
C VAL A 375 8.59 28.40 -0.16
N SER A 376 9.48 27.69 -0.85
CA SER A 376 9.13 26.81 -1.97
C SER A 376 8.13 25.72 -1.58
N LEU A 377 8.21 25.18 -0.35
CA LEU A 377 7.29 24.16 0.13
C LEU A 377 5.92 24.73 0.56
N VAL A 378 5.88 25.94 1.15
CA VAL A 378 4.62 26.60 1.56
C VAL A 378 3.83 27.14 0.36
N GLU A 379 4.52 27.68 -0.63
CA GLU A 379 3.92 28.39 -1.76
C GLU A 379 3.47 27.47 -2.90
N GLN A 380 3.57 26.16 -2.74
CA GLN A 380 3.07 25.21 -3.73
C GLN A 380 1.56 25.41 -3.96
N PRO A 381 1.09 25.45 -5.23
CA PRO A 381 -0.32 25.62 -5.55
C PRO A 381 -1.22 24.59 -4.85
N GLY A 382 -2.31 25.06 -4.26
CA GLY A 382 -3.27 24.19 -3.56
C GLY A 382 -2.77 23.56 -2.26
N SER A 383 -1.54 23.88 -1.81
CA SER A 383 -1.00 23.36 -0.55
C SER A 383 -1.83 23.82 0.65
N MET A 384 -2.22 22.85 1.47
CA MET A 384 -2.95 23.01 2.73
C MET A 384 -2.09 22.62 3.94
N VAL A 385 -0.77 22.48 3.75
CA VAL A 385 0.13 22.16 4.85
C VAL A 385 0.04 23.20 5.95
N ASP A 386 0.10 22.72 7.18
CA ASP A 386 0.07 23.50 8.42
C ASP A 386 1.49 23.72 8.96
N GLN A 387 2.41 22.82 8.63
CA GLN A 387 3.78 22.83 9.12
C GLN A 387 4.76 22.18 8.13
N ILE A 388 6.04 22.57 8.24
CA ILE A 388 7.17 21.98 7.53
C ILE A 388 8.12 21.34 8.55
N PHE A 389 8.56 20.12 8.27
CA PHE A 389 9.59 19.46 9.07
C PHE A 389 10.97 19.92 8.62
N VAL A 390 11.77 20.46 9.54
CA VAL A 390 13.18 20.79 9.33
C VAL A 390 14.01 19.80 10.13
N GLN A 391 14.78 18.97 9.44
CA GLN A 391 15.45 17.79 9.98
C GLN A 391 16.97 17.84 9.70
N GLU A 392 17.79 17.40 10.66
CA GLU A 392 19.25 17.27 10.48
C GLU A 392 19.60 16.30 9.35
N TRP A 393 20.70 16.56 8.65
CA TRP A 393 21.20 15.64 7.63
C TRP A 393 21.79 14.40 8.27
N VAL A 394 21.34 13.22 7.83
CA VAL A 394 22.03 11.96 8.12
C VAL A 394 23.00 11.69 6.99
N ASP A 395 24.27 11.49 7.33
CA ASP A 395 25.26 11.06 6.35
C ASP A 395 25.25 9.53 6.26
N PHE A 396 24.83 9.00 5.11
CA PHE A 396 24.69 7.57 4.88
C PHE A 396 25.15 7.19 3.48
N GLU A 397 25.60 5.94 3.34
CA GLU A 397 26.08 5.37 2.08
C GLU A 397 25.04 4.40 1.49
N VAL A 398 24.20 3.79 2.33
CA VAL A 398 23.14 2.87 1.93
C VAL A 398 21.92 3.02 2.85
N GLU A 399 20.73 2.92 2.26
CA GLU A 399 19.47 2.75 2.98
C GLU A 399 19.05 1.28 2.92
N MET A 400 18.88 0.67 4.08
CA MET A 400 18.39 -0.71 4.24
C MET A 400 16.90 -0.70 4.58
N ARG A 401 16.06 -1.14 3.65
CA ARG A 401 14.60 -1.20 3.82
C ARG A 401 14.19 -2.57 4.36
N HIS A 402 13.89 -2.63 5.65
CA HIS A 402 13.60 -3.87 6.38
C HIS A 402 12.10 -4.15 6.37
N PHE A 403 11.70 -5.30 5.84
CA PHE A 403 10.29 -5.71 5.79
C PHE A 403 9.98 -6.71 6.91
N PHE A 404 9.17 -6.30 7.88
CA PHE A 404 8.68 -7.16 8.96
C PHE A 404 7.25 -7.63 8.64
N VAL A 405 7.00 -8.93 8.73
CA VAL A 405 5.71 -9.54 8.40
C VAL A 405 5.30 -10.47 9.53
N GLU A 406 4.09 -10.25 10.07
CA GLU A 406 3.48 -11.02 11.17
C GLU A 406 4.40 -11.17 12.38
N VAL A 407 4.86 -10.04 12.91
CA VAL A 407 5.66 -10.02 14.14
C VAL A 407 4.81 -10.47 15.32
N ASP A 408 5.36 -11.39 16.12
CA ASP A 408 4.87 -11.81 17.42
C ASP A 408 5.87 -11.36 18.50
N LEU A 409 5.43 -10.52 19.43
CA LEU A 409 6.28 -10.02 20.51
C LEU A 409 6.68 -11.10 21.54
N HIS A 410 5.99 -12.23 21.55
CA HIS A 410 6.32 -13.38 22.38
C HIS A 410 7.34 -14.31 21.70
N ASP A 411 7.54 -14.19 20.39
CA ASP A 411 8.53 -14.96 19.63
C ASP A 411 9.56 -14.03 18.97
N ARG A 412 10.71 -13.89 19.63
CA ARG A 412 11.87 -13.12 19.15
C ARG A 412 12.36 -13.56 17.77
N SER A 413 12.10 -14.79 17.33
CA SER A 413 12.49 -15.24 15.99
C SER A 413 11.72 -14.50 14.89
N THR A 414 10.53 -13.98 15.19
CA THR A 414 9.70 -13.19 14.27
C THR A 414 10.13 -11.72 14.20
N TRP A 415 11.04 -11.27 15.07
CA TRP A 415 11.55 -9.90 15.10
C TRP A 415 12.66 -9.66 14.08
N LYS A 416 12.90 -10.64 13.20
CA LYS A 416 13.82 -10.52 12.09
C LYS A 416 13.07 -10.09 10.83
N PRO A 417 13.65 -9.20 10.01
CA PRO A 417 13.06 -8.84 8.74
C PRO A 417 12.93 -10.11 7.87
N LYS A 418 11.80 -10.24 7.16
CA LYS A 418 11.63 -11.27 6.12
C LYS A 418 12.47 -10.97 4.89
N TYR A 419 12.77 -9.69 4.65
CA TYR A 419 13.57 -9.26 3.53
C TYR A 419 14.20 -7.88 3.81
N ILE A 420 15.37 -7.63 3.22
CA ILE A 420 16.06 -6.34 3.26
C ILE A 420 16.37 -5.95 1.82
N VAL A 421 15.94 -4.75 1.40
CA VAL A 421 16.37 -4.14 0.14
C VAL A 421 17.42 -3.08 0.45
N TYR A 422 18.56 -3.13 -0.24
CA TYR A 422 19.60 -2.10 -0.13
C TYR A 422 19.41 -1.10 -1.26
N THR A 423 19.27 0.17 -0.89
CA THR A 423 19.00 1.26 -1.83
C THR A 423 19.97 2.41 -1.64
N VAL A 424 20.30 3.09 -2.74
CA VAL A 424 21.15 4.30 -2.74
C VAL A 424 20.44 5.36 -3.56
N PHE A 425 20.28 6.55 -3.00
CA PHE A 425 19.69 7.68 -3.73
C PHE A 425 20.60 8.10 -4.88
N LYS A 426 20.02 8.29 -6.06
CA LYS A 426 20.68 9.01 -7.15
C LYS A 426 20.57 10.50 -6.84
N SER A 427 21.68 11.14 -6.46
CA SER A 427 21.67 12.59 -6.32
C SER A 427 21.41 13.21 -7.69
N ARG A 428 20.41 14.08 -7.78
CA ARG A 428 20.28 15.04 -8.88
C ARG A 428 20.92 16.36 -8.48
N ASP A 429 21.41 17.10 -9.47
CA ASP A 429 22.06 18.40 -9.27
C ASP A 429 21.14 19.45 -8.63
N ASP A 430 19.82 19.23 -8.66
CA ASP A 430 18.79 20.11 -8.10
C ASP A 430 18.48 19.87 -6.61
N GLY A 431 19.11 18.86 -5.98
CA GLY A 431 18.86 18.52 -4.58
C GLY A 431 17.54 17.77 -4.33
N CYS A 432 16.88 17.26 -5.37
CA CYS A 432 15.69 16.41 -5.26
C CYS A 432 16.07 14.92 -5.15
N PHE A 433 15.26 14.15 -4.41
CA PHE A 433 15.49 12.73 -4.11
C PHE A 433 14.42 11.84 -4.73
N ARG A 434 14.40 11.71 -6.07
CA ARG A 434 13.31 11.01 -6.78
C ARG A 434 13.67 9.62 -7.33
N ASP A 435 14.96 9.34 -7.48
CA ASP A 435 15.47 8.13 -8.13
C ASP A 435 16.43 7.38 -7.18
N PHE A 436 16.40 6.04 -7.24
CA PHE A 436 17.22 5.18 -6.39
C PHE A 436 17.82 4.03 -7.21
N ASP A 437 19.06 3.66 -6.91
CA ASP A 437 19.60 2.36 -7.29
C ASP A 437 19.24 1.31 -6.24
N LYS A 438 19.03 0.08 -6.72
CA LYS A 438 18.72 -1.09 -5.91
C LYS A 438 19.86 -2.08 -6.05
N TYR A 439 20.28 -2.64 -4.92
CA TYR A 439 21.36 -3.60 -4.88
C TYR A 439 20.95 -4.83 -4.10
N ASP A 440 21.47 -5.99 -4.49
CA ASP A 440 21.61 -7.09 -3.55
C ASP A 440 22.68 -6.76 -2.50
N ARG A 441 22.77 -7.57 -1.45
CA ARG A 441 23.71 -7.33 -0.34
C ARG A 441 25.16 -7.25 -0.84
N GLN A 442 25.57 -8.15 -1.74
CA GLN A 442 26.95 -8.22 -2.21
C GLN A 442 27.34 -7.01 -3.05
N THR A 443 26.44 -6.58 -3.94
CA THR A 443 26.63 -5.39 -4.76
C THR A 443 26.63 -4.14 -3.89
N ALA A 444 25.75 -4.06 -2.87
CA ALA A 444 25.76 -2.96 -1.91
C ALA A 444 27.11 -2.88 -1.18
N ILE A 445 27.67 -4.00 -0.73
CA ILE A 445 28.98 -4.06 -0.08
C ILE A 445 30.09 -3.50 -0.97
N GLY A 446 30.12 -3.90 -2.25
CA GLY A 446 31.11 -3.41 -3.21
C GLY A 446 30.95 -1.92 -3.54
N MET A 447 29.72 -1.46 -3.71
CA MET A 447 29.43 -0.10 -4.15
C MET A 447 29.50 0.94 -3.02
N THR A 448 29.11 0.57 -1.81
CA THR A 448 28.88 1.53 -0.71
C THR A 448 29.82 1.33 0.47
N PHE A 449 30.27 0.09 0.74
CA PHE A 449 31.04 -0.27 1.93
C PHE A 449 32.50 -0.66 1.62
N GLN A 450 33.03 -0.33 0.45
CA GLN A 450 34.43 -0.58 0.08
C GLN A 450 34.83 -2.07 0.20
N ASN A 451 33.92 -2.99 -0.09
CA ASN A 451 34.08 -4.44 0.11
C ASN A 451 34.26 -4.89 1.58
N ASP A 452 33.88 -4.05 2.55
CA ASP A 452 33.95 -4.37 3.98
C ASP A 452 32.67 -5.10 4.46
N ASP A 453 32.64 -6.42 4.23
CA ASP A 453 31.52 -7.29 4.64
C ASP A 453 31.25 -7.22 6.16
N ALA A 454 32.31 -7.11 6.97
CA ALA A 454 32.18 -7.02 8.41
C ALA A 454 31.48 -5.72 8.85
N ALA A 455 31.74 -4.60 8.17
CA ALA A 455 31.03 -3.35 8.43
C ALA A 455 29.54 -3.44 8.03
N MET A 456 29.21 -4.12 6.92
CA MET A 456 27.81 -4.35 6.54
C MET A 456 27.09 -5.23 7.58
N ALA A 457 27.75 -6.29 8.05
CA ALA A 457 27.21 -7.15 9.11
C ALA A 457 27.00 -6.39 10.43
N ASP A 458 27.91 -5.47 10.79
CA ASP A 458 27.73 -4.59 11.95
C ASP A 458 26.55 -3.63 11.76
N ALA A 459 26.36 -3.08 10.56
CA ALA A 459 25.20 -2.24 10.24
C ALA A 459 23.87 -3.02 10.38
N GLU A 460 23.79 -4.22 9.81
CA GLU A 460 22.62 -5.11 9.88
C GLU A 460 22.28 -5.48 11.33
N LYS A 461 23.28 -5.81 12.13
CA LYS A 461 23.11 -6.11 13.56
C LYS A 461 22.56 -4.91 14.32
N GLN A 462 23.12 -3.72 14.11
CA GLN A 462 22.62 -2.50 14.75
C GLN A 462 21.21 -2.14 14.27
N ALA A 463 20.90 -2.39 13.00
CA ALA A 463 19.57 -2.19 12.44
C ALA A 463 18.54 -3.15 13.05
N GLU A 464 18.87 -4.42 13.27
CA GLU A 464 18.00 -5.39 13.95
C GLU A 464 17.66 -4.95 15.38
N GLU A 465 18.66 -4.50 16.15
CA GLU A 465 18.44 -3.97 17.50
C GLU A 465 17.54 -2.72 17.49
N LEU A 466 17.77 -1.82 16.55
CA LEU A 466 16.99 -0.60 16.36
C LEU A 466 15.54 -0.91 15.96
N CYS A 467 15.34 -1.82 15.01
CA CYS A 467 14.01 -2.26 14.60
C CYS A 467 13.28 -2.95 15.76
N GLY A 468 13.97 -3.76 16.57
CA GLY A 468 13.40 -4.35 17.78
C GLY A 468 12.81 -3.31 18.74
N ARG A 469 13.47 -2.15 18.91
CA ARG A 469 12.93 -1.03 19.71
C ARG A 469 11.71 -0.39 19.06
N TRP A 470 11.72 -0.23 17.73
CA TRP A 470 10.56 0.28 17.01
C TRP A 470 9.35 -0.65 17.06
N LEU A 471 9.56 -1.97 17.02
CA LEU A 471 8.49 -2.96 17.22
C LEU A 471 7.86 -2.83 18.61
N GLN A 472 8.67 -2.57 19.64
CA GLN A 472 8.15 -2.30 20.99
C GLN A 472 7.39 -0.96 21.06
N TRP A 473 7.89 0.09 20.39
CA TRP A 473 7.17 1.36 20.31
C TRP A 473 5.84 1.21 19.56
N LEU A 474 5.79 0.41 18.50
CA LEU A 474 4.57 0.09 17.76
C LEU A 474 3.51 -0.56 18.65
N GLN A 475 3.92 -1.48 19.53
CA GLN A 475 3.01 -2.08 20.51
C GLN A 475 2.43 -1.06 21.51
N ALA A 476 3.15 0.03 21.77
CA ALA A 476 2.63 1.12 22.59
C ALA A 476 1.63 2.00 21.81
N GLN A 477 1.69 2.01 20.48
CA GLN A 477 0.75 2.76 19.63
C GLN A 477 -0.56 2.01 19.38
N THR A 478 -0.51 0.68 19.28
CA THR A 478 -1.70 -0.15 19.02
C THR A 478 -1.67 -1.44 19.85
N HIS A 479 -2.85 -1.89 20.27
CA HIS A 479 -3.03 -3.14 21.01
C HIS A 479 -2.68 -4.40 20.20
N THR A 480 -2.74 -4.33 18.87
CA THR A 480 -2.36 -5.43 17.97
C THR A 480 -1.20 -5.04 17.08
N MET A 481 -0.17 -5.88 17.01
CA MET A 481 0.95 -5.61 16.12
C MET A 481 0.50 -5.45 14.67
N PRO A 482 1.01 -4.44 13.94
CA PRO A 482 0.73 -4.30 12.52
C PRO A 482 1.11 -5.55 11.74
N THR A 483 0.27 -5.93 10.77
CA THR A 483 0.48 -7.16 9.99
C THR A 483 1.79 -7.13 9.21
N VAL A 484 2.13 -5.98 8.62
CA VAL A 484 3.43 -5.73 7.99
C VAL A 484 3.84 -4.32 8.30
N VAL A 485 5.13 -4.09 8.54
CA VAL A 485 5.73 -2.76 8.63
C VAL A 485 7.06 -2.78 7.89
N ARG A 486 7.36 -1.72 7.15
CA ARG A 486 8.69 -1.49 6.60
C ARG A 486 9.39 -0.37 7.38
N MET A 487 10.62 -0.65 7.77
CA MET A 487 11.49 0.29 8.49
C MET A 487 12.76 0.51 7.67
N ASP A 488 13.04 1.76 7.35
CA ASP A 488 14.19 2.14 6.54
C ASP A 488 15.29 2.64 7.47
N ILE A 489 16.43 1.96 7.44
CA ILE A 489 17.58 2.23 8.28
C ILE A 489 18.73 2.73 7.41
N MET A 490 19.17 3.95 7.66
CA MET A 490 20.30 4.57 6.98
C MET A 490 21.59 4.08 7.61
N ALA A 491 22.56 3.63 6.81
CA ALA A 491 23.83 3.09 7.28
C ALA A 491 25.03 3.70 6.56
N ARG A 492 26.13 3.81 7.32
CA ARG A 492 27.42 4.29 6.85
C ARG A 492 28.56 3.49 7.47
N ARG A 493 29.59 3.19 6.69
CA ARG A 493 30.85 2.68 7.20
C ARG A 493 31.64 3.77 7.93
N ILE A 494 32.06 3.50 9.17
CA ILE A 494 32.83 4.44 10.01
C ILE A 494 34.27 3.97 10.27
N GLY A 495 34.62 2.77 9.81
CA GLY A 495 35.95 2.20 9.89
C GLY A 495 35.96 0.72 9.52
N PRO A 496 37.13 0.06 9.52
CA PRO A 496 37.24 -1.37 9.27
C PRO A 496 36.31 -2.19 10.17
N GLY A 497 35.40 -2.95 9.58
CA GLY A 497 34.44 -3.80 10.30
C GLY A 497 33.42 -3.06 11.18
N LYS A 498 33.25 -1.75 10.99
CA LYS A 498 32.36 -0.92 11.82
C LYS A 498 31.47 -0.02 11.00
N ALA A 499 30.20 0.07 11.41
CA ALA A 499 29.22 0.96 10.82
C ALA A 499 28.50 1.82 11.88
N ALA A 500 27.80 2.84 11.39
CA ALA A 500 26.82 3.58 12.16
C ALA A 500 25.48 3.56 11.42
N VAL A 501 24.40 3.44 12.19
CA VAL A 501 23.03 3.45 11.66
C VAL A 501 22.19 4.57 12.26
N ALA A 502 21.18 5.02 11.51
CA ALA A 502 20.14 5.94 11.96
C ALA A 502 18.77 5.49 11.42
N THR A 503 17.70 5.85 12.12
CA THR A 503 16.34 5.60 11.62
C THR A 503 16.07 6.60 10.49
N GLY A 504 15.73 6.10 9.30
CA GLY A 504 15.30 6.91 8.16
C GLY A 504 13.79 7.10 8.14
N GLU A 505 13.06 6.02 7.86
CA GLU A 505 11.61 6.04 7.66
C GLU A 505 10.91 4.89 8.39
N LEU A 506 9.71 5.15 8.91
CA LEU A 506 8.74 4.15 9.33
C LEU A 506 7.54 4.29 8.40
N THR A 507 7.18 3.22 7.71
CA THR A 507 6.16 3.27 6.65
C THR A 507 4.90 2.53 7.01
N GLU A 508 3.80 3.00 6.41
CA GLU A 508 2.53 2.31 6.44
C GLU A 508 2.51 0.99 5.67
N LEU A 509 1.56 0.12 6.04
CA LEU A 509 1.19 -1.06 5.27
C LEU A 509 0.72 -0.63 3.88
N GLY A 510 1.48 -0.97 2.86
CA GLY A 510 1.34 -0.34 1.53
C GLY A 510 2.68 0.00 0.90
N GLY A 511 3.77 -0.15 1.66
CA GLY A 511 5.12 0.01 1.15
C GLY A 511 5.38 -0.62 -0.22
N CYS A 512 5.89 0.21 -1.12
CA CYS A 512 6.68 -0.10 -2.28
C CYS A 512 7.55 -1.38 -2.05
N PHE A 513 7.17 -2.50 -2.70
CA PHE A 513 7.86 -3.79 -2.57
C PHE A 513 9.24 -3.78 -3.25
N LEU A 514 9.52 -2.78 -4.09
CA LEU A 514 10.78 -2.62 -4.83
C LEU A 514 11.18 -3.94 -5.51
N GLY A 515 12.47 -4.27 -5.45
CA GLY A 515 13.06 -5.50 -5.92
C GLY A 515 12.90 -6.67 -4.95
N TRP A 516 11.82 -6.78 -4.17
CA TRP A 516 11.46 -8.00 -3.44
C TRP A 516 10.41 -8.80 -4.24
N PRO A 517 10.81 -9.79 -5.07
CA PRO A 517 9.89 -10.43 -6.01
C PRO A 517 8.79 -11.23 -5.32
N GLN A 518 9.11 -11.85 -4.17
CA GLN A 518 8.16 -12.62 -3.37
C GLN A 518 7.32 -11.74 -2.44
N GLY A 519 7.69 -10.47 -2.26
CA GLY A 519 7.05 -9.52 -1.34
C GLY A 519 5.52 -9.47 -1.46
N PRO A 520 4.95 -9.29 -2.66
CA PRO A 520 3.50 -9.29 -2.85
C PRO A 520 2.84 -10.56 -2.31
N SER A 521 3.38 -11.73 -2.67
CA SER A 521 2.81 -13.02 -2.22
C SER A 521 2.90 -13.19 -0.69
N THR A 522 4.02 -12.80 -0.08
CA THR A 522 4.24 -12.91 1.37
C THR A 522 3.34 -11.94 2.15
N VAL A 523 3.34 -10.66 1.75
CA VAL A 523 2.63 -9.58 2.43
C VAL A 523 1.12 -9.71 2.25
N PHE A 524 0.63 -9.94 1.02
CA PHE A 524 -0.80 -10.12 0.81
C PHE A 524 -1.32 -11.37 1.51
N SER A 525 -0.55 -12.46 1.56
CA SER A 525 -1.01 -13.65 2.31
C SER A 525 -1.14 -13.38 3.81
N ALA A 526 -0.22 -12.59 4.38
CA ALA A 526 -0.29 -12.15 5.76
C ALA A 526 -1.50 -11.22 6.00
N MET A 527 -1.79 -10.31 5.08
CA MET A 527 -2.96 -9.44 5.13
C MET A 527 -4.28 -10.23 5.06
N VAL A 528 -4.37 -11.25 4.21
CA VAL A 528 -5.55 -12.15 4.20
C VAL A 528 -5.70 -12.82 5.56
N ARG A 529 -4.63 -13.40 6.12
CA ARG A 529 -4.68 -14.02 7.46
C ARG A 529 -5.09 -13.04 8.55
N SER A 530 -4.64 -11.78 8.49
CA SER A 530 -4.99 -10.78 9.51
C SER A 530 -6.47 -10.39 9.49
N CYS A 531 -7.17 -10.56 8.36
CA CYS A 531 -8.63 -10.41 8.30
C CYS A 531 -9.38 -11.43 9.18
N PHE A 532 -8.74 -12.55 9.53
CA PHE A 532 -9.31 -13.61 10.39
C PHE A 532 -8.86 -13.51 11.86
N LYS A 533 -7.87 -12.66 12.16
CA LYS A 533 -7.45 -12.38 13.54
C LYS A 533 -8.44 -11.35 14.12
N ASN A 534 -9.07 -11.65 15.26
CA ASN A 534 -10.04 -10.82 16.03
C ASN A 534 -11.53 -11.23 16.01
N THR A 535 -11.90 -12.47 15.68
CA THR A 535 -13.28 -12.96 15.88
C THR A 535 -13.54 -13.62 17.23
N ALA A 536 -12.95 -13.11 18.30
CA ALA A 536 -13.54 -13.31 19.61
C ALA A 536 -14.83 -12.47 19.69
N ASN A 537 -15.97 -13.10 19.36
CA ASN A 537 -17.33 -12.63 19.68
C ASN A 537 -17.86 -11.40 18.92
N LEU A 538 -18.00 -11.48 17.59
CA LEU A 538 -19.14 -10.81 16.95
C LEU A 538 -20.38 -11.71 17.10
N ALA A 539 -20.91 -11.79 18.33
CA ALA A 539 -22.31 -12.17 18.49
C ALA A 539 -23.14 -11.14 17.71
N PRO A 540 -24.22 -11.57 17.01
CA PRO A 540 -25.08 -10.62 16.30
C PRO A 540 -25.70 -9.67 17.34
N TYR A 541 -25.33 -8.38 17.28
CA TYR A 541 -26.09 -7.31 17.89
C TYR A 541 -27.29 -6.97 17.01
#